data_AF-A0A2H3L585-F1
#
_entry.id   AF-A0A2H3L585-F1
#
_cell.length_a   1.000
_cell.length_b   1.000
_cell.length_c   1.000
_cell.angle_alpha   90.00
_cell.angle_beta   90.00
_cell.angle_gamma   90.00
#
_symmetry.space_group_name_H-M   'P 1'
#
loop_
_entity.id
_entity.type
_entity.pdbx_description
1 polymer ?
#
loop_
_entity_poly.entity_id
_entity_poly.type
_entity_poly.pdbx_seq_one_letter_code
_entity_poly.pdbx_strand_id
1 'polypeptide(L)' 'MKRVVLFLRGAIPLLFVAALLIAGPTLLAWWLIGGTFGWHHLAVGLGGAVLLFAIGGAWLGWAMGRFKQKM' A
#
# COMPACT_ATOMS: atom_id res chain seq x y z
N MET A 1 -23.41 12.41 14.87
CA MET A 1 -22.01 12.40 15.38
C MET A 1 -21.39 10.99 15.48
N LYS A 2 -22.06 9.97 16.06
CA LYS A 2 -21.50 8.59 16.17
C LYS A 2 -21.06 7.94 14.84
N ARG A 3 -21.79 8.15 13.73
CA ARG A 3 -21.42 7.65 12.39
C ARG A 3 -20.10 8.22 11.87
N VAL A 4 -19.85 9.51 12.09
CA VAL A 4 -18.63 10.19 11.63
C VAL A 4 -17.41 9.67 12.38
N VAL A 5 -17.54 9.41 13.68
CA VAL A 5 -16.47 8.81 14.50
C VAL A 5 -16.16 7.38 14.07
N LEU A 6 -17.19 6.57 13.74
CA LEU A 6 -17.01 5.23 13.18
C LEU A 6 -16.31 5.28 11.82
N PHE A 7 -16.67 6.24 10.96
CA PHE A 7 -16.05 6.42 9.66
C PHE A 7 -14.59 6.87 9.78
N LEU A 8 -14.29 7.83 10.66
CA LEU A 8 -12.92 8.25 10.96
C LEU A 8 -12.09 7.09 11.52
N ARG A 9 -12.65 6.27 12.43
CA ARG A 9 -11.96 5.10 12.98
C ARG A 9 -11.58 4.06 11.93
N GLY A 10 -12.33 3.96 10.83
CA GLY A 10 -11.97 3.10 9.70
C GLY A 10 -11.05 3.78 8.69
N ALA A 11 -11.34 5.04 8.36
CA ALA A 11 -10.62 5.79 7.34
C ALA A 11 -9.20 6.19 7.77
N ILE A 12 -9.00 6.59 9.03
CA ILE A 12 -7.68 6.98 9.56
C ILE A 12 -6.67 5.84 9.43
N PRO A 13 -6.92 4.61 9.93
CA PRO A 13 -5.96 3.53 9.77
C PRO A 13 -5.78 3.15 8.30
N LEU A 14 -6.84 3.20 7.47
CA LEU A 14 -6.71 2.92 6.04
C LEU A 14 -5.79 3.92 5.34
N LEU A 15 -5.96 5.21 5.62
CA LEU A 15 -5.13 6.28 5.11
C LEU A 15 -3.68 6.15 5.60
N PHE A 16 -3.50 5.73 6.85
CA PHE A 16 -2.18 5.50 7.42
C PHE A 16 -1.46 4.34 6.73
N VAL A 17 -2.17 3.24 6.48
CA VAL A 17 -1.64 2.09 5.72
C VAL A 17 -1.32 2.50 4.29
N ALA A 18 -2.20 3.24 3.61
CA ALA A 18 -1.95 3.74 2.26
C ALA A 18 -0.71 4.65 2.21
N ALA A 19 -0.60 5.58 3.17
CA ALA A 19 0.55 6.46 3.30
C ALA A 19 1.83 5.66 3.56
N LEU A 20 1.80 4.65 4.42
CA LEU A 20 2.95 3.79 4.71
C LEU A 20 3.36 2.94 3.50
N LEU A 21 2.38 2.44 2.74
CA LEU A 21 2.61 1.64 1.53
C LEU A 21 3.32 2.44 0.44
N ILE A 22 3.06 3.76 0.37
CA ILE A 22 3.71 4.67 -0.57
C ILE A 22 5.04 5.15 0.02
N ALA A 23 5.03 5.61 1.27
CA ALA A 23 6.19 6.18 1.94
C ALA A 23 7.33 5.17 2.05
N GLY A 24 7.06 3.90 2.36
CA GLY A 24 8.07 2.84 2.44
C GLY A 24 8.95 2.73 1.19
N PRO A 25 8.40 2.39 0.01
CA PRO A 25 9.16 2.31 -1.24
C PRO A 25 9.67 3.67 -1.70
N THR A 26 8.98 4.79 -1.40
CA THR A 26 9.48 6.15 -1.70
C THR A 26 10.77 6.45 -0.93
N LEU A 27 10.78 6.21 0.39
CA LEU A 27 11.93 6.40 1.27
C LEU A 27 13.05 5.44 0.93
N LEU A 28 12.73 4.18 0.61
CA LEU A 28 13.71 3.20 0.19
C LEU A 28 14.38 3.63 -1.12
N ALA A 29 13.61 4.10 -2.10
CA ALA A 29 14.14 4.61 -3.36
C ALA A 29 15.02 5.84 -3.16
N TRP A 30 14.58 6.78 -2.31
CA TRP A 30 15.40 7.95 -1.96
C TRP A 30 16.69 7.58 -1.24
N TRP A 31 16.63 6.63 -0.31
CA TRP A 31 17.81 6.15 0.40
C TRP A 31 18.81 5.45 -0.52
N LEU A 32 18.33 4.69 -1.50
CA LEU A 32 19.16 3.96 -2.47
C LEU A 32 19.76 4.86 -3.55
N ILE A 33 18.99 5.82 -4.07
CA ILE A 33 19.42 6.72 -5.14
C ILE A 33 20.26 7.87 -4.58
N GLY A 34 19.96 8.31 -3.35
CA GLY A 34 20.60 9.46 -2.72
C GLY A 34 20.23 10.78 -3.39
N GLY A 35 20.66 11.90 -2.78
CA GLY A 35 20.44 13.24 -3.32
C GLY A 35 19.13 13.90 -2.88
N THR A 36 18.71 14.92 -3.61
CA THR A 36 17.52 15.72 -3.25
C THR A 36 16.24 14.93 -3.48
N PHE A 37 15.39 14.92 -2.45
CA PHE A 37 14.06 14.35 -2.57
C PHE A 37 13.27 15.09 -3.65
N GLY A 38 12.63 14.35 -4.55
CA GLY A 38 12.03 14.93 -5.75
C GLY A 38 11.00 14.01 -6.38
N TRP A 39 10.34 14.51 -7.43
CA TRP A 39 9.22 13.84 -8.11
C TRP A 39 9.53 12.41 -8.59
N HIS A 40 10.78 12.13 -8.96
CA HIS A 40 11.23 10.78 -9.32
C HIS A 40 11.05 9.77 -8.17
N HIS A 41 11.41 10.15 -6.95
CA HIS A 41 11.31 9.27 -5.78
C HIS A 41 9.84 8.96 -5.44
N LEU A 42 8.97 9.95 -5.55
CA LEU A 42 7.51 9.78 -5.38
C LEU A 42 6.92 8.85 -6.45
N ALA A 43 7.35 8.97 -7.70
CA ALA A 43 6.88 8.09 -8.77
C ALA A 43 7.32 6.64 -8.54
N VAL A 44 8.55 6.42 -8.09
CA VAL A 44 9.05 5.07 -7.73
C VAL A 44 8.27 4.52 -6.54
N GLY A 45 7.99 5.33 -5.54
CA GLY A 45 7.17 4.94 -4.39
C GLY A 45 5.74 4.55 -4.74
N LEU A 46 5.06 5.36 -5.56
CA LEU A 46 3.72 5.07 -6.07
C LEU A 46 3.73 3.81 -6.94
N GLY A 47 4.69 3.69 -7.87
CA GLY A 47 4.83 2.50 -8.71
C GLY A 47 5.08 1.23 -7.90
N GLY A 48 5.95 1.31 -6.89
CA GLY A 48 6.23 0.22 -5.96
C GLY A 48 5.01 -0.16 -5.13
N ALA A 49 4.26 0.81 -4.61
CA ALA A 49 3.03 0.56 -3.85
C ALA A 49 1.97 -0.17 -4.70
N VAL A 50 1.78 0.26 -5.95
CA VAL A 50 0.85 -0.40 -6.89
C VAL A 50 1.28 -1.83 -7.19
N LEU A 51 2.58 -2.07 -7.41
CA LEU A 51 3.15 -3.41 -7.63
C LEU A 51 2.94 -4.32 -6.42
N LEU A 52 3.25 -3.85 -5.22
CA LEU A 52 3.06 -4.60 -3.98
C LEU A 52 1.57 -4.95 -3.77
N PHE A 53 0.68 -4.00 -4.06
CA PHE A 53 -0.76 -4.23 -3.96
C PHE A 53 -1.25 -5.25 -5.00
N ALA A 54 -0.77 -5.17 -6.23
CA ALA A 54 -1.11 -6.12 -7.29
C ALA A 54 -0.62 -7.54 -6.96
N ILE A 55 0.62 -7.68 -6.50
CA ILE A 55 1.20 -8.98 -6.11
C ILE A 55 0.46 -9.55 -4.89
N GLY A 56 0.29 -8.75 -3.83
CA GLY A 56 -0.41 -9.19 -2.62
C GLY A 56 -1.87 -9.57 -2.91
N GLY A 57 -2.57 -8.77 -3.72
CA GLY A 57 -3.93 -9.06 -4.17
C GLY A 57 -4.03 -10.33 -5.00
N ALA A 58 -3.11 -10.54 -5.95
CA ALA A 58 -3.06 -11.75 -6.77
C ALA A 58 -2.76 -13.00 -5.91
N TRP A 59 -1.85 -12.89 -4.94
CA TRP A 59 -1.47 -13.99 -4.06
C TRP A 59 -2.64 -14.39 -3.13
N LEU A 60 -3.32 -13.41 -2.54
CA LEU A 60 -4.52 -13.62 -1.75
C LEU A 60 -5.67 -14.20 -2.60
N GLY A 61 -5.89 -13.67 -3.80
CA GLY A 61 -6.90 -14.18 -4.74
C GLY A 61 -6.63 -15.64 -5.15
N TRP A 62 -5.37 -15.98 -5.44
CA TRP A 62 -4.96 -17.34 -5.72
C TRP A 62 -5.17 -18.27 -4.52
N ALA A 63 -4.75 -17.84 -3.32
CA ALA A 63 -4.94 -18.60 -2.10
C ALA A 63 -6.43 -18.87 -1.83
N MET A 64 -7.30 -17.87 -1.98
CA MET A 64 -8.75 -18.04 -1.86
C MET A 64 -9.32 -19.00 -2.91
N GLY A 65 -8.84 -18.94 -4.15
CA GLY A 65 -9.21 -19.90 -5.20
C GLY A 65 -8.86 -21.34 -4.81
N ARG A 66 -7.68 -21.55 -4.21
CA ARG A 66 -7.23 -22.87 -3.72
C ARG A 66 -8.03 -23.36 -2.51
N PHE A 67 -8.43 -22.46 -1.60
CA PHE A 67 -9.31 -22.82 -0.48
C PHE A 67 -10.70 -23.24 -0.97
N LYS A 68 -11.28 -22.53 -1.95
CA LYS A 68 -12.60 -22.87 -2.50
C LYS A 68 -12.62 -24.20 -3.25
N GLN A 69 -11.49 -24.60 -3.83
CA GLN A 69 -11.35 -25.86 -4.57
C GLN A 69 -11.20 -27.09 -3.65
N LYS A 70 -10.98 -26.87 -2.34
CA LYS A 70 -10.72 -27.91 -1.34
C LYS A 70 -11.93 -28.21 -0.43
N MET A 71 -13.01 -27.43 -0.55
CA MET A 71 -14.33 -27.68 0.02
C MET A 71 -15.23 -28.32 -1.04
#